data_AF-A0A7V5G657-F1
#
_entry.id   AF-A0A7V5G657-F1
#
_cell.length_a   1.000
_cell.length_b   1.000
_cell.length_c   1.000
_cell.angle_alpha   90.00
_cell.angle_beta   90.00
_cell.angle_gamma   90.00
#
_symmetry.space_group_name_H-M   'P 1'
#
loop_
_entity.id
_entity.type
_entity.pdbx_description
1 polymer ?
#
loop_
_entity_poly.entity_id
_entity_poly.type
_entity_poly.pdbx_seq_one_letter_code
_entity_poly.pdbx_strand_id
1 'polypeptide(L)'
;MNILEALTNPINAIIVIIILILAGIDIVLKKDLKSQIVSLGVLGTFIGIFMGLQDFNPSDMKNSIYTILIGLKTAFFTSIAGMGVALILSILQKLFNSDMDNGENQERILAEISNKLNYLEKL
;
A
#
# COMPACT_ATOMS: atom_id res chain seq x y z
N MET A 1 5.58 -22.53 -6.59
CA MET A 1 4.73 -21.34 -6.59
C MET A 1 5.48 -20.22 -7.27
N ASN A 2 5.32 -20.13 -8.58
CA ASN A 2 5.76 -18.95 -9.32
C ASN A 2 4.81 -17.78 -8.99
N ILE A 3 5.24 -16.53 -9.20
CA ILE A 3 4.42 -15.34 -8.93
C ILE A 3 3.06 -15.43 -9.66
N LEU A 4 3.05 -16.01 -10.86
CA LEU A 4 1.84 -16.26 -11.63
C LEU A 4 0.85 -17.18 -10.91
N GLU A 5 1.33 -18.24 -10.25
CA GLU A 5 0.47 -19.17 -9.50
C GLU A 5 -0.14 -18.51 -8.25
N ALA A 6 0.64 -17.63 -7.59
CA ALA A 6 0.15 -16.84 -6.46
C ALA A 6 -0.94 -15.85 -6.88
N LEU A 7 -0.82 -15.26 -8.08
CA LEU A 7 -1.82 -14.37 -8.69
C LEU A 7 -3.07 -15.12 -9.21
N THR A 8 -2.93 -16.37 -9.67
CA THR A 8 -4.09 -17.16 -10.16
C THR A 8 -4.96 -17.73 -9.04
N ASN A 9 -4.51 -17.68 -7.79
CA ASN A 9 -5.36 -18.07 -6.67
C ASN A 9 -6.49 -17.04 -6.49
N PRO A 10 -7.77 -17.46 -6.51
CA PRO A 10 -8.90 -16.53 -6.55
C PRO A 10 -8.93 -15.58 -5.35
N ILE A 11 -8.52 -16.06 -4.17
CA ILE A 11 -8.51 -15.26 -2.94
C ILE A 11 -7.42 -14.17 -3.02
N ASN A 12 -6.22 -14.56 -3.44
CA ASN A 12 -5.12 -13.61 -3.62
C ASN A 12 -5.45 -12.56 -4.68
N ALA A 13 -6.03 -12.99 -5.80
CA ALA A 13 -6.45 -12.09 -6.88
C ALA A 13 -7.43 -11.04 -6.36
N ILE A 14 -8.47 -11.44 -5.62
CA ILE A 14 -9.46 -10.53 -5.05
C ILE A 14 -8.79 -9.50 -4.13
N ILE A 15 -7.94 -9.96 -3.19
CA ILE A 15 -7.28 -9.06 -2.23
C ILE A 15 -6.35 -8.07 -2.97
N VAL A 16 -5.57 -8.55 -3.94
CA VAL A 16 -4.67 -7.70 -4.73
C VAL A 16 -5.47 -6.68 -5.56
N ILE A 17 -6.59 -7.08 -6.18
CA ILE A 17 -7.45 -6.16 -6.92
C ILE A 17 -7.98 -5.05 -6.00
N ILE A 18 -8.44 -5.39 -4.79
CA ILE A 18 -8.91 -4.38 -3.81
C ILE A 18 -7.75 -3.45 -3.41
N ILE A 19 -6.55 -3.99 -3.16
CA ILE A 19 -5.35 -3.18 -2.88
C ILE A 19 -5.05 -2.22 -4.03
N LEU A 20 -5.11 -2.68 -5.28
CA LEU A 20 -4.85 -1.85 -6.46
C LEU A 20 -5.92 -0.77 -6.66
N ILE A 21 -7.20 -1.08 -6.40
CA ILE A 21 -8.28 -0.09 -6.42
C ILE A 21 -8.02 0.98 -5.36
N LEU A 22 -7.69 0.60 -4.13
CA LEU A 22 -7.35 1.55 -3.06
C LEU A 22 -6.14 2.40 -3.41
N ALA A 23 -5.11 1.80 -4.02
CA ALA A 23 -3.94 2.53 -4.49
C ALA A 23 -4.27 3.52 -5.61
N GLY A 24 -5.15 3.16 -6.54
CA GLY A 24 -5.65 4.07 -7.57
C GLY A 24 -6.43 5.24 -6.96
N ILE A 25 -7.30 4.97 -5.98
CA ILE A 25 -8.03 6.01 -5.26
C ILE A 25 -7.08 6.93 -4.49
N ASP A 26 -6.07 6.39 -3.81
CA ASP A 26 -5.04 7.14 -3.09
C ASP A 26 -4.33 8.14 -4.01
N ILE A 27 -3.90 7.69 -5.20
CA ILE A 27 -3.25 8.53 -6.21
C ILE A 27 -4.21 9.59 -6.77
N VAL A 28 -5.44 9.22 -7.13
CA VAL A 28 -6.40 10.11 -7.80
C VAL A 28 -7.00 11.13 -6.83
N LEU A 29 -7.35 10.73 -5.61
CA LEU A 29 -7.93 11.61 -4.59
C LEU A 29 -6.88 12.31 -3.72
N LYS A 30 -5.58 12.03 -3.91
CA LYS A 30 -4.47 12.51 -3.05
C LYS A 30 -4.72 12.30 -1.54
N LYS A 31 -5.47 11.24 -1.19
CA LYS A 31 -5.73 10.85 0.19
C LYS A 31 -4.63 9.93 0.66
N ASP A 32 -4.29 9.95 1.96
CA ASP A 32 -3.37 8.97 2.54
C ASP A 32 -4.12 7.69 2.93
N LEU A 33 -4.18 6.72 2.03
CA LEU A 33 -4.80 5.42 2.27
C LEU A 33 -3.76 4.30 2.53
N LYS A 34 -2.48 4.67 2.71
CA LYS A 34 -1.38 3.72 2.88
C LYS A 34 -1.63 2.77 4.06
N SER A 35 -2.12 3.30 5.18
CA SER A 35 -2.43 2.49 6.37
C SER A 35 -3.51 1.44 6.11
N GLN A 36 -4.56 1.80 5.37
CA GLN A 36 -5.69 0.93 5.05
C GLN A 36 -5.26 -0.16 4.07
N ILE A 37 -4.38 0.17 3.12
CA ILE A 37 -3.76 -0.80 2.20
C ILE A 37 -2.93 -1.83 2.98
N VAL A 38 -2.12 -1.38 3.95
CA VAL A 38 -1.36 -2.29 4.81
C VAL A 38 -2.30 -3.15 5.66
N SER A 39 -3.32 -2.57 6.29
CA SER A 39 -4.31 -3.31 7.07
C SER A 39 -5.04 -4.36 6.23
N LEU A 40 -5.32 -4.08 4.96
CA LEU A 40 -5.94 -5.05 4.05
C LEU A 40 -4.99 -6.20 3.71
N GLY A 41 -3.70 -5.92 3.52
CA GLY A 41 -2.68 -6.96 3.38
C GLY A 41 -2.59 -7.86 4.61
N VAL A 42 -2.64 -7.26 5.81
CA VAL A 42 -2.68 -7.98 7.10
C VAL A 42 -3.97 -8.79 7.26
N LEU A 43 -5.11 -8.28 6.82
CA LEU A 43 -6.37 -9.03 6.79
C LEU A 43 -6.27 -10.26 5.88
N GLY A 44 -5.63 -10.13 4.72
CA GLY A 44 -5.31 -11.26 3.86
C GLY A 44 -4.44 -12.33 4.54
N THR A 45 -3.49 -11.91 5.40
CA THR A 45 -2.69 -12.82 6.22
C THR A 45 -3.56 -13.69 7.12
N PHE A 46 -4.51 -13.07 7.82
CA PHE A 46 -5.42 -13.78 8.70
C PHE A 46 -6.33 -14.74 7.94
N ILE A 47 -6.85 -14.33 6.76
CA ILE A 47 -7.65 -15.20 5.90
C ILE A 47 -6.84 -16.41 5.43
N GLY A 48 -5.60 -16.20 4.97
CA GLY A 48 -4.73 -17.28 4.49
C GLY A 48 -4.41 -18.30 5.58
N ILE A 49 -4.06 -17.82 6.77
CA ILE A 49 -3.81 -18.71 7.92
C ILE A 49 -5.09 -19.46 8.32
N PHE A 50 -6.23 -18.78 8.38
CA PHE A 50 -7.51 -19.40 8.71
C PHE A 50 -7.87 -20.52 7.74
N MET A 51 -7.72 -20.30 6.43
CA MET A 51 -7.96 -21.32 5.41
C MET A 51 -6.99 -22.50 5.51
N GLY A 52 -5.72 -22.25 5.88
CA GLY A 52 -4.74 -23.31 6.09
C GLY A 52 -5.03 -24.19 7.31
N LEU A 53 -5.74 -23.66 8.31
CA LEU A 53 -6.04 -24.34 9.57
C LEU A 53 -7.43 -24.99 9.61
N GLN A 54 -8.36 -24.58 8.75
CA GLN A 54 -9.74 -25.06 8.75
C GLN A 54 -9.85 -26.60 8.72
N ASP A 55 -9.02 -27.24 7.90
CA ASP A 55 -9.06 -28.69 7.68
C ASP A 55 -7.94 -29.43 8.45
N PHE A 56 -7.42 -28.82 9.52
CA PHE A 56 -6.34 -29.43 10.32
C PHE A 56 -6.83 -30.67 11.06
N ASN A 57 -6.19 -31.81 10.77
CA ASN A 57 -6.46 -33.09 11.41
C ASN A 57 -5.20 -33.64 12.12
N PRO A 58 -5.21 -33.75 13.47
CA PRO A 58 -4.09 -34.30 14.23
C PRO A 58 -3.74 -35.75 13.84
N SER A 59 -4.72 -36.53 13.40
CA SER A 59 -4.52 -37.93 12.97
C SER A 59 -3.84 -38.05 11.61
N ASP A 60 -3.85 -36.98 10.80
CA ASP A 60 -3.20 -36.92 9.50
C ASP A 60 -2.30 -35.67 9.40
N MET A 61 -1.26 -35.68 10.25
CA MET A 61 -0.37 -34.54 10.44
C MET A 61 0.36 -34.14 9.15
N LYS A 62 0.69 -35.10 8.28
CA LYS A 62 1.43 -34.84 7.04
C LYS A 62 0.61 -34.02 6.05
N ASN A 63 -0.65 -34.40 5.81
CA ASN A 63 -1.53 -33.65 4.92
C ASN A 63 -1.96 -32.33 5.56
N SER A 64 -2.18 -32.31 6.87
CA SER A 64 -2.51 -31.10 7.61
C SER A 64 -1.41 -30.04 7.54
N ILE A 65 -0.15 -30.44 7.67
CA ILE A 65 1.00 -29.53 7.50
C ILE A 65 1.04 -28.98 6.06
N TYR A 66 0.77 -29.81 5.05
CA TYR A 66 0.75 -29.35 3.66
C TYR A 66 -0.31 -28.27 3.43
N THR A 67 -1.54 -28.46 3.94
CA THR A 67 -2.62 -27.47 3.86
C THR A 67 -2.27 -26.17 4.58
N ILE A 68 -1.68 -26.26 5.78
CA ILE A 68 -1.18 -25.08 6.52
C ILE A 68 -0.11 -24.33 5.71
N LEU A 69 0.81 -25.04 5.06
CA LEU A 69 1.85 -24.42 4.23
C LEU A 69 1.27 -23.69 3.02
N ILE A 70 0.16 -24.17 2.45
CA ILE A 70 -0.55 -23.45 1.38
C ILE A 70 -1.19 -22.18 1.94
N GLY A 71 -1.90 -22.27 3.06
CA GLY A 71 -2.51 -21.10 3.71
C GLY A 71 -1.49 -20.04 4.11
N LEU A 72 -0.35 -20.45 4.66
CA LEU A 72 0.78 -19.58 4.99
C LEU A 72 1.37 -18.90 3.75
N LYS A 73 1.50 -19.61 2.62
CA LYS A 73 1.99 -18.99 1.36
C LYS A 73 1.07 -17.87 0.90
N THR A 74 -0.23 -18.09 0.93
CA THR A 74 -1.26 -17.06 0.65
C THR A 74 -1.11 -15.89 1.61
N ALA A 75 -1.01 -16.17 2.91
CA ALA A 75 -0.90 -15.16 3.95
C ALA A 75 0.34 -14.24 3.78
N PHE A 76 1.49 -14.82 3.46
CA PHE A 76 2.71 -14.05 3.18
C PHE A 76 2.57 -13.21 1.91
N PHE A 77 2.00 -13.78 0.85
CA PHE A 77 1.85 -13.09 -0.43
C PHE A 77 0.96 -11.84 -0.30
N THR A 78 -0.19 -11.94 0.35
CA THR A 78 -1.11 -10.80 0.54
C THR A 78 -0.48 -9.68 1.37
N SER A 79 0.31 -10.05 2.40
CA SER A 79 1.04 -9.09 3.23
C SER A 79 2.11 -8.34 2.42
N ILE A 80 2.92 -9.06 1.64
CA ILE A 80 3.94 -8.47 0.77
C ILE A 80 3.29 -7.54 -0.25
N ALA A 81 2.16 -7.92 -0.85
CA ALA A 81 1.44 -7.07 -1.78
C ALA A 81 0.96 -5.77 -1.12
N GLY A 82 0.33 -5.84 0.06
CA GLY A 82 -0.16 -4.66 0.78
C GLY A 82 0.97 -3.72 1.21
N MET A 83 2.02 -4.26 1.84
CA MET A 83 3.17 -3.47 2.26
C MET A 83 3.95 -2.91 1.06
N GLY A 84 4.15 -3.71 0.01
CA GLY A 84 4.86 -3.30 -1.19
C GLY A 84 4.15 -2.15 -1.91
N VAL A 85 2.83 -2.25 -2.10
CA VAL A 85 2.04 -1.17 -2.70
C VAL A 85 2.06 0.09 -1.84
N ALA A 86 1.88 -0.02 -0.53
CA ALA A 86 1.93 1.14 0.36
C ALA A 86 3.31 1.84 0.37
N LEU A 87 4.41 1.08 0.30
CA LEU A 87 5.76 1.61 0.19
C LEU A 87 5.98 2.33 -1.15
N ILE A 88 5.55 1.71 -2.26
CA ILE A 88 5.63 2.32 -3.59
C ILE A 88 4.84 3.64 -3.61
N LEU A 89 3.62 3.67 -3.08
CA LEU A 89 2.82 4.88 -2.96
C LEU A 89 3.53 5.96 -2.14
N SER A 90 4.14 5.59 -1.01
CA SER A 90 4.87 6.55 -0.18
C SER A 90 6.05 7.20 -0.92
N ILE A 91 6.79 6.42 -1.71
CA ILE A 91 7.91 6.93 -2.51
C ILE A 91 7.38 7.82 -3.63
N LEU A 92 6.34 7.36 -4.34
CA LEU A 92 5.75 8.07 -5.46
C LEU A 92 5.18 9.43 -5.04
N GLN A 93 4.39 9.47 -3.97
CA GLN A 93 3.84 10.70 -3.40
C GLN A 93 4.94 11.69 -2.99
N LYS A 94 6.03 11.19 -2.38
CA LYS A 94 7.14 12.05 -1.95
C LYS A 94 7.88 12.67 -3.14
N LEU A 95 8.05 11.93 -4.23
CA LEU A 95 8.68 12.44 -5.46
C LEU A 95 7.78 13.42 -6.21
N PHE A 96 6.46 13.17 -6.28
CA PHE A 96 5.54 14.09 -6.97
C PHE A 96 5.24 15.37 -6.18
N ASN A 97 5.16 15.30 -4.84
CA ASN A 97 4.85 16.47 -4.03
C ASN A 97 6.06 17.42 -3.86
N SER A 98 7.30 16.92 -3.99
CA SER A 98 8.49 17.77 -3.88
C SER A 98 8.63 18.80 -5.00
N ASP A 99 8.05 18.54 -6.17
CA ASP A 99 8.15 19.46 -7.32
C ASP A 99 7.09 20.57 -7.29
N MET A 100 5.94 20.33 -6.65
CA MET A 100 4.80 21.26 -6.65
C MET A 100 4.80 22.22 -5.44
N ASP A 101 5.21 21.76 -4.25
CA ASP A 101 5.17 22.58 -3.02
C ASP A 101 6.32 23.60 -2.92
N ASN A 102 7.45 23.32 -3.56
CA ASN A 102 8.62 24.19 -3.50
C ASN A 102 8.50 25.42 -4.41
N GLY A 103 7.87 25.28 -5.59
CA GLY A 103 7.70 26.38 -6.55
C GLY A 103 6.68 27.43 -6.08
N GLU A 104 5.48 26.99 -5.70
CA GLU A 104 4.40 27.91 -5.31
C GLU A 104 4.72 28.67 -4.02
N ASN A 105 5.33 28.02 -3.03
CA ASN A 105 5.69 28.69 -1.78
C ASN A 105 6.84 29.68 -1.97
N GLN A 106 7.84 29.38 -2.81
CA GLN A 106 8.93 30.30 -3.09
C GLN A 106 8.44 31.55 -3.83
N GLU A 107 7.58 31.41 -4.84
CA GLU A 107 7.02 32.58 -5.55
C GLU A 107 6.19 33.47 -4.62
N ARG A 108 5.38 32.88 -3.73
CA ARG A 108 4.58 33.64 -2.75
C ARG A 108 5.45 34.37 -1.73
N ILE A 109 6.48 33.72 -1.21
CA ILE A 109 7.43 34.31 -0.25
C ILE A 109 8.22 35.45 -0.92
N LEU A 110 8.70 35.25 -2.16
CA LEU A 110 9.41 36.27 -2.93
C LEU A 110 8.51 37.48 -3.25
N ALA A 111 7.26 37.25 -3.63
CA ALA A 111 6.28 38.31 -3.88
C ALA A 111 5.98 39.12 -2.60
N GLU A 112 5.90 38.46 -1.44
CA GLU A 112 5.70 39.14 -0.16
C GLU A 112 6.93 39.97 0.25
N ILE A 113 8.14 39.43 0.10
CA ILE A 113 9.39 40.16 0.36
C ILE A 113 9.52 41.38 -0.55
N SER A 114 9.25 41.22 -1.85
CA SER A 114 9.30 42.31 -2.83
C SER A 114 8.32 43.44 -2.50
N ASN A 115 7.10 43.11 -2.09
CA ASN A 115 6.11 44.09 -1.66
C ASN A 115 6.56 44.87 -0.41
N LYS A 116 7.13 44.18 0.58
CA LYS A 116 7.65 44.85 1.80
C LYS A 116 8.83 45.76 1.49
N LEU A 117 9.75 45.36 0.60
CA LEU A 117 10.88 46.20 0.19
C LEU A 117 10.43 47.47 -0.54
N ASN A 118 9.49 47.34 -1.49
CA ASN A 118 8.89 48.48 -2.19
C ASN A 118 8.20 49.47 -1.26
N TYR A 119 7.62 48.99 -0.15
CA TYR A 119 7.03 49.85 0.86
C TYR A 119 8.10 50.67 1.62
N LEU A 120 9.26 50.07 1.88
CA LEU A 120 10.36 50.72 2.59
C LEU A 120 11.12 51.74 1.73
N GLU A 121 11.22 51.53 0.42
CA GLU A 121 11.79 52.53 -0.51
C GLU A 121 10.93 53.78 -0.68
N LYS A 122 9.64 53.71 -0.35
CA LYS A 122 8.70 54.84 -0.45
C LYS A 122 8.66 55.75 0.77
N LEU A 123 9.39 55.40 1.84
CA LEU A 123 9.54 56.19 3.07
C LEU A 123 10.79 57.07 2.99
#